data_AF-A0A7Y1V3K9-F1
#
_entry.id   AF-A0A7Y1V3K9-F1
#
_cell.length_a   1.000
_cell.length_b   1.000
_cell.length_c   1.000
_cell.angle_alpha   90.00
_cell.angle_beta   90.00
_cell.angle_gamma   90.00
#
_symmetry.space_group_name_H-M   'P 1'
#
loop_
_entity.id
_entity.type
_entity.pdbx_description
1 polymer ?
#
loop_
_entity_poly.entity_id
_entity_poly.type
_entity_poly.pdbx_seq_one_letter_code
_entity_poly.pdbx_strand_id
1 'polypeptide(L)'
;MHVKWALWIIIMSICQLMMAQKVMWDGNSDGDGDNVSWHDPLNWDVDQVPTFGDSAIIEMANANTAVIDGFIAEASFLQVDNGAMLHLQDNALFFVDGEMMGISNAIVTIGAGSTLTNDGFLYVENAKLNAVYLYGTLENYGTLNISNTVQQAVLSTGSMYDYGIITIDSSGNGYLNSDDALLLVHDTAELVIKKVDESPALFNSGEIRNAGQILIDSCEMGFTNYDSFTNNGLVSVSNDQDTSSSSGMLHGHGTFQLLDFINDGVITPGIVIDTMHIAGNLYMEDGSRYQVELSGTAGAGNNDGHDLLVVSDVHLNGVLEVQLNPAFSPDSSDHFEVLSYYGTLSGTFDQLILPSPEMDGWVVDYGVISVGRVILRYGGCIRSIEKDCMPDRCIVRSGLYQVQDSIQYTGDLLIPANEDVIFDAGLGVDVMSTLEVVLGASFEIETDGCGP
;
A
#
# COMPACT_ATOMS: atom_id res chain seq x y z
N MET A 1 -24.09 45.70 -45.96
CA MET A 1 -23.25 44.55 -46.37
C MET A 1 -21.82 44.67 -45.85
N HIS A 2 -21.17 45.84 -45.94
CA HIS A 2 -19.77 46.04 -45.52
C HIS A 2 -19.48 45.88 -44.01
N VAL A 3 -20.43 46.20 -43.12
CA VAL A 3 -20.24 46.04 -41.65
C VAL A 3 -20.18 44.57 -41.23
N LYS A 4 -20.93 43.68 -41.89
CA LYS A 4 -20.91 42.24 -41.58
C LYS A 4 -19.61 41.57 -42.02
N TRP A 5 -19.00 42.04 -43.12
CA TRP A 5 -17.70 41.55 -43.61
C TRP A 5 -16.55 42.05 -42.73
N ALA A 6 -16.56 43.31 -42.30
CA ALA A 6 -15.56 43.84 -41.37
C ALA A 6 -15.61 43.14 -40.00
N LEU A 7 -16.81 42.84 -39.48
CA LEU A 7 -16.96 42.10 -38.23
C LEU A 7 -16.48 40.65 -38.37
N TRP A 8 -16.75 39.99 -39.51
CA TRP A 8 -16.25 38.63 -39.78
C TRP A 8 -14.73 38.57 -39.90
N ILE A 9 -14.09 39.59 -40.50
CA ILE A 9 -12.63 39.67 -40.60
C ILE A 9 -12.02 39.95 -39.22
N ILE A 10 -12.62 40.81 -38.40
CA ILE A 10 -12.16 41.05 -37.02
C ILE A 10 -12.32 39.77 -36.17
N ILE A 11 -13.46 39.07 -36.28
CA ILE A 11 -13.67 37.79 -35.57
C ILE A 11 -12.69 36.72 -36.07
N MET A 12 -12.46 36.59 -37.38
CA MET A 12 -11.47 35.64 -37.91
C MET A 12 -10.03 35.99 -37.54
N SER A 13 -9.65 37.28 -37.54
CA SER A 13 -8.30 37.69 -37.11
C SER A 13 -8.09 37.52 -35.61
N ILE A 14 -9.12 37.74 -34.79
CA ILE A 14 -9.07 37.42 -33.35
C ILE A 14 -9.01 35.89 -33.15
N CYS A 15 -9.69 35.09 -33.98
CA CYS A 15 -9.56 33.63 -33.97
C CYS A 15 -8.20 33.12 -34.46
N GLN A 16 -7.56 33.78 -35.44
CA GLN A 16 -6.24 33.40 -35.94
C GLN A 16 -5.10 33.75 -34.97
N LEU A 17 -5.31 34.74 -34.09
CA LEU A 17 -4.40 35.09 -32.99
C LEU A 17 -4.51 34.14 -31.78
N MET A 18 -5.38 33.13 -31.82
CA MET A 18 -5.49 32.09 -30.79
C MET A 18 -5.14 30.68 -31.32
N MET A 19 -4.42 30.59 -32.43
CA MET A 19 -3.89 29.30 -32.85
C MET A 19 -2.70 28.96 -31.95
N ALA A 20 -2.84 27.88 -31.20
CA ALA A 20 -1.78 27.31 -30.37
C ALA A 20 -0.46 27.25 -31.15
N GLN A 21 0.56 27.98 -30.70
CA GLN A 21 1.87 27.96 -31.33
C GLN A 21 2.76 26.91 -30.64
N LYS A 22 3.55 26.20 -31.43
CA LYS A 22 4.66 25.39 -30.90
C LYS A 22 5.84 26.34 -30.66
N VAL A 23 6.33 26.40 -29.43
CA VAL A 23 7.46 27.23 -29.00
C VAL A 23 8.50 26.32 -28.36
N MET A 24 9.72 26.31 -28.91
CA MET A 24 10.77 25.37 -28.51
C MET A 24 11.89 26.10 -27.79
N TRP A 25 12.31 25.57 -26.64
CA TRP A 25 13.46 26.07 -25.91
C TRP A 25 14.74 25.77 -26.71
N ASP A 26 15.46 26.81 -27.10
CA ASP A 26 16.76 26.71 -27.77
C ASP A 26 17.90 27.34 -26.94
N GLY A 27 17.55 27.98 -25.82
CA GLY A 27 18.48 28.46 -24.81
C GLY A 27 19.34 29.60 -25.31
N ASN A 28 20.52 29.31 -25.87
CA ASN A 28 21.38 30.33 -26.48
C ASN A 28 22.04 29.77 -27.74
N SER A 29 21.28 28.97 -28.50
CA SER A 29 21.80 28.24 -29.65
C SER A 29 22.16 29.15 -30.83
N ASP A 30 21.52 30.31 -30.93
CA ASP A 30 21.74 31.32 -31.97
C ASP A 30 22.50 32.58 -31.49
N GLY A 31 22.66 32.76 -30.18
CA GLY A 31 23.62 33.68 -29.59
C GLY A 31 23.03 34.85 -28.79
N ASP A 32 21.72 34.86 -28.51
CA ASP A 32 21.04 36.00 -27.88
C ASP A 32 20.37 35.73 -26.52
N GLY A 33 20.04 34.49 -26.18
CA GLY A 33 19.49 34.10 -24.87
C GLY A 33 20.48 33.90 -23.72
N ASP A 34 19.97 33.88 -22.48
CA ASP A 34 20.75 33.59 -21.27
C ASP A 34 20.85 32.09 -20.92
N ASN A 35 20.11 31.23 -21.65
CA ASN A 35 20.09 29.77 -21.53
C ASN A 35 19.64 29.23 -20.16
N VAL A 36 18.94 30.05 -19.36
CA VAL A 36 18.46 29.69 -18.02
C VAL A 36 17.03 30.15 -17.79
N SER A 37 16.70 31.43 -17.98
CA SER A 37 15.40 31.98 -17.58
C SER A 37 14.27 31.61 -18.54
N TRP A 38 13.20 31.00 -18.04
CA TRP A 38 11.97 30.76 -18.81
C TRP A 38 11.41 32.04 -19.44
N HIS A 39 11.56 33.16 -18.72
CA HIS A 39 10.97 34.45 -19.07
C HIS A 39 11.84 35.31 -19.98
N ASP A 40 13.03 34.86 -20.38
CA ASP A 40 13.80 35.48 -21.46
C ASP A 40 13.23 35.03 -22.81
N PRO A 41 12.60 35.92 -23.60
CA PRO A 41 12.07 35.55 -24.91
C PRO A 41 13.14 34.98 -25.84
N LEU A 42 14.41 35.39 -25.68
CA LEU A 42 15.55 34.98 -26.50
C LEU A 42 16.03 33.55 -26.20
N ASN A 43 15.46 32.87 -25.19
CA ASN A 43 15.70 31.44 -24.94
C ASN A 43 14.77 30.52 -25.73
N TRP A 44 13.90 31.09 -26.57
CA TRP A 44 12.88 30.39 -27.33
C TRP A 44 13.06 30.65 -28.82
N ASP A 45 12.87 29.61 -29.64
CA ASP A 45 13.15 29.59 -31.09
C ASP A 45 12.40 30.62 -31.96
N VAL A 46 11.42 31.32 -31.38
CA VAL A 46 10.60 32.36 -32.03
C VAL A 46 10.70 33.71 -31.33
N ASP A 47 11.70 33.88 -30.45
CA ASP A 47 11.95 35.07 -29.63
C ASP A 47 10.72 35.49 -28.78
N GLN A 48 9.97 34.51 -28.29
CA GLN A 48 8.75 34.73 -27.53
C GLN A 48 8.59 33.68 -26.42
N VAL A 49 8.35 34.15 -25.19
CA VAL A 49 7.96 33.29 -24.06
C VAL A 49 6.60 32.63 -24.36
N PRO A 50 6.44 31.31 -24.13
CA PRO A 50 5.15 30.65 -24.25
C PRO A 50 4.08 31.33 -23.40
N THR A 51 2.87 31.43 -23.96
CA THR A 51 1.71 32.02 -23.30
C THR A 51 0.57 31.01 -23.21
N PHE A 52 -0.54 31.42 -22.58
CA PHE A 52 -1.77 30.64 -22.58
C PHE A 52 -2.20 30.28 -24.01
N GLY A 53 -2.30 28.97 -24.30
CA GLY A 53 -2.62 28.44 -25.62
C GLY A 53 -1.41 27.88 -26.37
N ASP A 54 -0.18 28.19 -25.97
CA ASP A 54 1.02 27.69 -26.65
C ASP A 54 1.44 26.31 -26.13
N SER A 55 2.22 25.60 -26.94
CA SER A 55 2.89 24.34 -26.60
C SER A 55 4.36 24.63 -26.34
N ALA A 56 4.77 24.58 -25.07
CA ALA A 56 6.14 24.80 -24.64
C ALA A 56 6.92 23.48 -24.62
N ILE A 57 8.03 23.42 -25.35
CA ILE A 57 8.78 22.18 -25.56
C ILE A 57 10.26 22.40 -25.25
N ILE A 58 10.80 21.59 -24.35
CA ILE A 58 12.19 21.64 -23.91
C ILE A 58 12.85 20.32 -24.30
N GLU A 59 13.66 20.32 -25.36
CA GLU A 59 14.22 19.10 -25.99
C GLU A 59 15.76 19.06 -25.97
N MET A 60 16.43 19.90 -25.18
CA MET A 60 17.89 20.03 -25.21
C MET A 60 18.59 19.09 -24.21
N ALA A 61 19.30 18.09 -24.73
CA ALA A 61 20.17 17.16 -23.98
C ALA A 61 21.39 17.81 -23.28
N ASN A 62 21.61 19.12 -23.46
CA ASN A 62 22.82 19.79 -23.04
C ASN A 62 22.58 20.53 -21.72
N ALA A 63 22.74 19.84 -20.58
CA ALA A 63 22.99 20.28 -19.17
C ALA A 63 22.37 21.58 -18.59
N ASN A 64 21.62 22.36 -19.35
CA ASN A 64 21.07 23.63 -18.91
C ASN A 64 19.64 23.37 -18.45
N THR A 65 19.36 23.84 -17.25
CA THR A 65 18.05 23.78 -16.64
C THR A 65 17.29 25.02 -17.05
N ALA A 66 16.14 24.87 -17.71
CA ALA A 66 15.20 25.97 -17.84
C ALA A 66 14.60 26.26 -16.46
N VAL A 67 14.63 27.52 -16.03
CA VAL A 67 14.24 27.94 -14.68
C VAL A 67 13.06 28.90 -14.76
N ILE A 68 12.00 28.60 -14.02
CA ILE A 68 10.87 29.51 -13.78
C ILE A 68 11.10 30.12 -12.39
N ASP A 69 11.37 31.43 -12.30
CA ASP A 69 11.72 32.11 -11.04
C ASP A 69 10.77 33.25 -10.69
N GLY A 70 9.92 33.08 -9.66
CA GLY A 70 9.15 34.18 -9.04
C GLY A 70 8.12 34.89 -9.93
N PHE A 71 7.91 34.42 -11.15
CA PHE A 71 6.91 34.91 -12.10
C PHE A 71 5.91 33.81 -12.46
N ILE A 72 4.79 34.23 -13.06
CA ILE A 72 3.80 33.32 -13.62
C ILE A 72 4.30 32.83 -14.98
N ALA A 73 4.24 31.52 -15.20
CA ALA A 73 4.37 30.90 -16.51
C ALA A 73 3.03 30.24 -16.88
N GLU A 74 2.71 30.23 -18.16
CA GLU A 74 1.48 29.66 -18.68
C GLU A 74 1.77 28.90 -19.98
N ALA A 75 1.17 27.73 -20.14
CA ALA A 75 1.19 26.96 -21.38
C ALA A 75 -0.11 26.16 -21.50
N SER A 76 -0.46 25.74 -22.71
CA SER A 76 -1.52 24.74 -22.91
C SER A 76 -0.98 23.31 -22.95
N PHE A 77 0.31 23.16 -23.22
CA PHE A 77 1.02 21.91 -23.28
C PHE A 77 2.47 22.12 -22.88
N LEU A 78 3.01 21.22 -22.08
CA LEU A 78 4.41 21.20 -21.66
C LEU A 78 5.04 19.84 -22.00
N GLN A 79 6.17 19.86 -22.69
CA GLN A 79 7.02 18.68 -22.88
C GLN A 79 8.44 18.98 -22.44
N VAL A 80 8.99 18.12 -21.57
CA VAL A 80 10.40 18.11 -21.17
C VAL A 80 10.98 16.78 -21.62
N ASP A 81 11.89 16.78 -22.60
CA ASP A 81 12.32 15.55 -23.29
C ASP A 81 13.83 15.56 -23.62
N ASN A 82 14.34 14.43 -24.12
CA ASN A 82 15.74 14.24 -24.54
C ASN A 82 16.77 14.54 -23.44
N GLY A 83 16.43 14.31 -22.18
CA GLY A 83 17.31 14.59 -21.04
C GLY A 83 17.32 16.04 -20.60
N ALA A 84 16.36 16.85 -21.06
CA ALA A 84 16.18 18.21 -20.61
C ALA A 84 15.78 18.27 -19.12
N MET A 85 16.05 19.42 -18.50
CA MET A 85 15.67 19.71 -17.12
C MET A 85 14.85 21.00 -17.07
N LEU A 86 13.73 20.95 -16.36
CA LEU A 86 12.92 22.12 -16.01
C LEU A 86 12.85 22.25 -14.49
N HIS A 87 13.08 23.45 -13.97
CA HIS A 87 13.03 23.72 -12.54
C HIS A 87 12.11 24.91 -12.24
N LEU A 88 11.06 24.68 -11.46
CA LEU A 88 10.19 25.70 -10.90
C LEU A 88 10.68 26.02 -9.48
N GLN A 89 11.10 27.25 -9.21
CA GLN A 89 11.58 27.66 -7.88
C GLN A 89 10.43 27.93 -6.90
N ASP A 90 10.70 28.01 -5.59
CA ASP A 90 9.74 28.11 -4.47
C ASP A 90 8.55 29.08 -4.65
N ASN A 91 8.71 30.16 -5.40
CA ASN A 91 7.67 31.18 -5.61
C ASN A 91 7.17 31.24 -7.06
N ALA A 92 7.60 30.32 -7.90
CA ALA A 92 7.13 30.20 -9.26
C ALA A 92 5.70 29.65 -9.27
N LEU A 93 4.91 30.15 -10.23
CA LEU A 93 3.56 29.70 -10.47
C LEU A 93 3.45 29.29 -11.94
N PHE A 94 3.22 28.01 -12.21
CA PHE A 94 3.07 27.52 -13.57
C PHE A 94 1.70 26.90 -13.78
N PHE A 95 0.91 27.46 -14.70
CA PHE A 95 -0.32 26.87 -15.18
C PHE A 95 -0.11 26.15 -16.51
N VAL A 96 -0.48 24.87 -16.55
CA VAL A 96 -0.62 24.09 -17.77
C VAL A 96 -2.10 23.74 -17.93
N ASP A 97 -2.80 24.46 -18.79
CA ASP A 97 -4.25 24.32 -19.01
C ASP A 97 -4.52 23.98 -20.48
N GLY A 98 -4.86 22.72 -20.71
CA GLY A 98 -4.86 22.15 -22.05
C GLY A 98 -6.05 21.27 -22.34
N GLU A 99 -6.92 21.70 -23.24
CA GLU A 99 -7.95 20.85 -23.84
C GLU A 99 -7.44 20.04 -25.05
N MET A 100 -6.15 20.17 -25.40
CA MET A 100 -5.63 19.70 -26.68
C MET A 100 -5.45 18.18 -26.73
N MET A 101 -5.92 17.58 -27.83
CA MET A 101 -5.53 16.23 -28.26
C MET A 101 -4.19 16.32 -28.99
N GLY A 102 -3.13 16.63 -28.24
CA GLY A 102 -1.76 16.69 -28.77
C GLY A 102 -1.26 15.33 -29.28
N ILE A 103 -0.02 15.33 -29.79
CA ILE A 103 0.70 14.12 -30.24
C ILE A 103 1.05 13.16 -29.08
N SER A 104 1.08 13.68 -27.86
CA SER A 104 1.24 12.93 -26.63
C SER A 104 -0.11 12.78 -25.95
N ASN A 105 -0.33 11.63 -25.30
CA ASN A 105 -1.58 11.35 -24.59
C ASN A 105 -1.77 12.19 -23.31
N ALA A 106 -1.00 13.27 -23.11
CA ALA A 106 -1.04 14.10 -21.91
C ALA A 106 -0.73 15.58 -22.15
N ILE A 107 -1.14 16.45 -21.22
CA ILE A 107 -0.84 17.90 -21.28
C ILE A 107 0.52 18.27 -20.71
N VAL A 108 1.02 17.51 -19.73
CA VAL A 108 2.41 17.55 -19.27
C VAL A 108 3.07 16.22 -19.60
N THR A 109 4.14 16.24 -20.39
CA THR A 109 4.92 15.05 -20.73
C THR A 109 6.37 15.22 -20.28
N ILE A 110 6.87 14.28 -19.47
CA ILE A 110 8.27 14.23 -19.06
C ILE A 110 8.88 12.99 -19.70
N GLY A 111 9.66 13.18 -20.75
CA GLY A 111 10.28 12.12 -21.54
C GLY A 111 11.41 11.39 -20.79
N ALA A 112 11.77 10.21 -21.27
CA ALA A 112 12.78 9.36 -20.63
C ALA A 112 14.13 10.09 -20.46
N GLY A 113 14.72 9.97 -19.27
CA GLY A 113 15.97 10.65 -18.90
C GLY A 113 15.83 12.14 -18.59
N SER A 114 14.66 12.73 -18.78
CA SER A 114 14.38 14.14 -18.50
C SER A 114 13.87 14.32 -17.07
N THR A 115 14.02 15.53 -16.52
CA THR A 115 13.63 15.83 -15.13
C THR A 115 12.80 17.11 -15.06
N LEU A 116 11.70 17.06 -14.32
CA LEU A 116 10.98 18.25 -13.85
C LEU A 116 11.13 18.33 -12.34
N THR A 117 11.68 19.44 -11.84
CA THR A 117 11.76 19.75 -10.41
C THR A 117 10.78 20.87 -10.10
N ASN A 118 9.86 20.64 -9.16
CA ASN A 118 8.88 21.62 -8.73
C ASN A 118 9.06 21.99 -7.26
N ASP A 119 9.68 23.12 -6.98
CA ASP A 119 9.72 23.71 -5.63
C ASP A 119 8.57 24.72 -5.41
N GLY A 120 7.95 25.20 -6.49
CA GLY A 120 6.88 26.20 -6.48
C GLY A 120 5.47 25.62 -6.54
N PHE A 121 4.62 26.24 -7.36
CA PHE A 121 3.24 25.82 -7.60
C PHE A 121 3.03 25.44 -9.06
N LEU A 122 2.74 24.17 -9.31
CA LEU A 122 2.39 23.63 -10.63
C LEU A 122 0.91 23.25 -10.65
N TYR A 123 0.15 23.86 -11.55
CA TYR A 123 -1.26 23.57 -11.79
C TYR A 123 -1.43 22.94 -13.16
N VAL A 124 -2.09 21.79 -13.23
CA VAL A 124 -2.31 21.01 -14.43
C VAL A 124 -3.81 20.74 -14.55
N GLU A 125 -4.48 21.39 -15.50
CA GLU A 125 -5.95 21.42 -15.55
C GLU A 125 -6.53 21.06 -16.92
N ASN A 126 -7.78 20.58 -16.90
CA ASN A 126 -8.66 20.38 -18.07
C ASN A 126 -8.15 19.37 -19.12
N ALA A 127 -7.33 18.41 -18.68
CA ALA A 127 -6.82 17.37 -19.56
C ALA A 127 -7.92 16.39 -20.03
N LYS A 128 -8.07 16.25 -21.35
CA LYS A 128 -9.06 15.30 -21.95
C LYS A 128 -8.64 13.84 -21.92
N LEU A 129 -7.35 13.57 -21.83
CA LEU A 129 -6.79 12.22 -21.68
C LEU A 129 -6.04 12.19 -20.35
N ASN A 130 -4.70 12.27 -20.41
CA ASN A 130 -3.89 12.26 -19.21
C ASN A 130 -3.46 13.68 -18.82
N ALA A 131 -3.39 14.00 -17.53
CA ALA A 131 -2.86 15.30 -17.11
C ALA A 131 -1.32 15.29 -17.18
N VAL A 132 -0.70 14.32 -16.50
CA VAL A 132 0.74 14.10 -16.49
C VAL A 132 1.07 12.72 -17.04
N TYR A 133 1.98 12.65 -18.00
CA TYR A 133 2.61 11.40 -18.44
C TYR A 133 4.11 11.46 -18.17
N LEU A 134 4.55 10.61 -17.25
CA LEU A 134 5.90 10.57 -16.73
C LEU A 134 6.66 9.32 -17.24
N TYR A 135 7.57 9.53 -18.20
CA TYR A 135 8.59 8.54 -18.60
C TYR A 135 9.96 8.83 -17.94
N GLY A 136 10.20 10.08 -17.54
CA GLY A 136 11.41 10.54 -16.86
C GLY A 136 11.24 10.63 -15.35
N THR A 137 11.77 11.70 -14.76
CA THR A 137 11.70 11.97 -13.31
C THR A 137 10.90 13.22 -13.01
N LEU A 138 9.99 13.14 -12.03
CA LEU A 138 9.33 14.29 -11.42
C LEU A 138 9.73 14.36 -9.95
N GLU A 139 10.35 15.46 -9.53
CA GLU A 139 10.64 15.75 -8.13
C GLU A 139 9.76 16.92 -7.67
N ASN A 140 8.83 16.65 -6.75
CA ASN A 140 7.92 17.67 -6.22
C ASN A 140 8.32 18.04 -4.79
N TYR A 141 8.88 19.22 -4.58
CA TYR A 141 9.16 19.81 -3.25
C TYR A 141 8.10 20.86 -2.85
N GLY A 142 7.35 21.39 -3.83
CA GLY A 142 6.30 22.39 -3.65
C GLY A 142 4.89 21.80 -3.70
N THR A 143 4.00 22.47 -4.43
CA THR A 143 2.61 22.03 -4.64
C THR A 143 2.39 21.66 -6.10
N LEU A 144 1.86 20.46 -6.34
CA LEU A 144 1.33 20.03 -7.63
C LEU A 144 -0.18 19.80 -7.49
N ASN A 145 -0.98 20.58 -8.22
CA ASN A 145 -2.42 20.40 -8.31
C ASN A 145 -2.79 19.90 -9.70
N ILE A 146 -3.49 18.77 -9.76
CA ILE A 146 -4.04 18.20 -10.99
C ILE A 146 -5.56 18.19 -10.85
N SER A 147 -6.27 18.85 -11.78
CA SER A 147 -7.72 18.94 -11.71
C SER A 147 -8.41 18.75 -13.07
N ASN A 148 -9.70 18.40 -13.05
CA ASN A 148 -10.57 18.30 -14.23
C ASN A 148 -10.01 17.39 -15.34
N THR A 149 -9.40 16.26 -14.95
CA THR A 149 -8.89 15.27 -15.91
C THR A 149 -9.95 14.21 -16.22
N VAL A 150 -10.09 13.87 -17.50
CA VAL A 150 -11.14 12.96 -17.98
C VAL A 150 -10.70 11.49 -17.91
N GLN A 151 -9.44 11.15 -18.23
CA GLN A 151 -9.00 9.75 -18.30
C GLN A 151 -8.05 9.34 -17.16
N GLN A 152 -6.87 9.96 -17.05
CA GLN A 152 -5.88 9.61 -16.02
C GLN A 152 -5.17 10.87 -15.51
N ALA A 153 -5.29 11.22 -14.23
CA ALA A 153 -4.60 12.40 -13.71
C ALA A 153 -3.07 12.25 -13.85
N VAL A 154 -2.53 11.10 -13.44
CA VAL A 154 -1.14 10.73 -13.65
C VAL A 154 -1.02 9.33 -14.22
N LEU A 155 -0.27 9.20 -15.32
CA LEU A 155 0.26 7.93 -15.81
C LEU A 155 1.78 7.95 -15.68
N SER A 156 2.33 7.13 -14.79
CA SER A 156 3.76 7.03 -14.57
C SER A 156 4.30 5.71 -15.08
N THR A 157 5.31 5.79 -15.96
CA THR A 157 6.23 4.69 -16.32
C THR A 157 7.67 5.03 -15.87
N GLY A 158 7.84 6.11 -15.11
CA GLY A 158 9.11 6.68 -14.68
C GLY A 158 9.18 6.78 -13.16
N SER A 159 9.88 7.79 -12.63
CA SER A 159 10.04 7.96 -11.18
C SER A 159 9.43 9.28 -10.70
N MET A 160 8.48 9.20 -9.77
CA MET A 160 7.92 10.34 -9.07
C MET A 160 8.40 10.35 -7.62
N TYR A 161 9.02 11.44 -7.21
CA TYR A 161 9.47 11.69 -5.85
C TYR A 161 8.67 12.86 -5.29
N ASP A 162 7.86 12.60 -4.28
CA ASP A 162 7.08 13.63 -3.59
C ASP A 162 7.67 13.94 -2.23
N TYR A 163 8.14 15.18 -2.09
CA TYR A 163 8.62 15.81 -0.86
C TYR A 163 7.68 16.92 -0.37
N GLY A 164 6.65 17.25 -1.16
CA GLY A 164 5.74 18.36 -0.94
C GLY A 164 4.28 17.91 -0.84
N ILE A 165 3.39 18.58 -1.58
CA ILE A 165 1.97 18.24 -1.64
C ILE A 165 1.58 17.98 -3.08
N ILE A 166 0.99 16.81 -3.34
CA ILE A 166 0.34 16.49 -4.60
C ILE A 166 -1.16 16.34 -4.33
N THR A 167 -1.99 17.08 -5.05
CA THR A 167 -3.45 16.93 -5.00
C THR A 167 -3.98 16.60 -6.39
N ILE A 168 -4.77 15.54 -6.47
CA ILE A 168 -5.43 15.05 -7.67
C ILE A 168 -6.94 15.12 -7.45
N ASP A 169 -7.65 15.85 -8.31
CA ASP A 169 -9.13 15.91 -8.37
C ASP A 169 -9.57 15.64 -9.82
N SER A 170 -9.76 14.36 -10.15
CA SER A 170 -9.92 13.89 -11.53
C SER A 170 -11.14 12.99 -11.63
N SER A 171 -12.00 13.22 -12.62
CA SER A 171 -13.13 12.31 -12.92
C SER A 171 -12.68 10.95 -13.47
N GLY A 172 -11.52 10.87 -14.11
CA GLY A 172 -10.92 9.58 -14.49
C GLY A 172 -9.98 9.04 -13.41
N ASN A 173 -9.20 8.00 -13.71
CA ASN A 173 -8.22 7.39 -12.80
C ASN A 173 -7.35 8.46 -12.11
N GLY A 174 -7.10 8.30 -10.81
CA GLY A 174 -6.26 9.23 -10.06
C GLY A 174 -4.78 9.11 -10.44
N TYR A 175 -4.12 8.11 -9.88
CA TYR A 175 -2.71 7.81 -10.12
C TYR A 175 -2.53 6.38 -10.61
N LEU A 176 -1.92 6.22 -11.78
CA LEU A 176 -1.57 4.93 -12.36
C LEU A 176 -0.04 4.77 -12.38
N ASN A 177 0.48 3.95 -11.47
CA ASN A 177 1.88 3.51 -11.44
C ASN A 177 2.01 2.27 -12.31
N SER A 178 2.61 2.36 -13.50
CA SER A 178 2.76 1.22 -14.39
C SER A 178 3.98 0.35 -14.01
N ASP A 179 4.18 -0.73 -14.75
CA ASP A 179 5.33 -1.62 -14.63
C ASP A 179 6.64 -0.80 -14.68
N ASP A 180 7.59 -1.15 -13.80
CA ASP A 180 8.89 -0.49 -13.56
C ASP A 180 8.83 0.96 -13.03
N ALA A 181 7.65 1.55 -12.85
CA ALA A 181 7.51 2.90 -12.30
C ALA A 181 7.73 2.91 -10.78
N LEU A 182 8.29 4.02 -10.28
CA LEU A 182 8.48 4.26 -8.85
C LEU A 182 7.68 5.49 -8.42
N LEU A 183 6.83 5.33 -7.41
CA LEU A 183 6.28 6.44 -6.63
C LEU A 183 6.88 6.39 -5.23
N LEU A 184 7.60 7.45 -4.84
CA LEU A 184 8.13 7.63 -3.48
C LEU A 184 7.48 8.87 -2.83
N VAL A 185 6.70 8.65 -1.78
CA VAL A 185 6.12 9.72 -0.94
C VAL A 185 6.95 9.83 0.35
N HIS A 186 7.67 10.93 0.52
CA HIS A 186 8.55 11.15 1.67
C HIS A 186 7.78 11.45 2.97
N ASP A 187 8.46 11.38 4.10
CA ASP A 187 7.91 11.43 5.46
C ASP A 187 7.10 12.69 5.80
N THR A 188 7.40 13.82 5.18
CA THR A 188 6.63 15.06 5.33
C THR A 188 5.65 15.34 4.19
N ALA A 189 5.63 14.48 3.16
CA ALA A 189 4.84 14.70 1.96
C ALA A 189 3.40 14.18 2.10
N GLU A 190 2.53 14.73 1.26
CA GLU A 190 1.11 14.39 1.22
C GLU A 190 0.64 14.21 -0.23
N LEU A 191 0.21 12.99 -0.57
CA LEU A 191 -0.51 12.68 -1.80
C LEU A 191 -2.00 12.57 -1.50
N VAL A 192 -2.80 13.48 -2.05
CA VAL A 192 -4.25 13.53 -1.88
C VAL A 192 -4.93 13.21 -3.20
N ILE A 193 -5.74 12.16 -3.24
CA ILE A 193 -6.53 11.79 -4.43
C ILE A 193 -8.01 11.90 -4.09
N LYS A 194 -8.72 12.71 -4.86
CA LYS A 194 -10.15 13.00 -4.67
C LYS A 194 -10.92 12.63 -5.93
N LYS A 195 -12.15 12.13 -5.68
CA LYS A 195 -13.26 12.14 -6.64
C LYS A 195 -12.96 11.46 -7.97
N VAL A 196 -12.50 10.21 -7.93
CA VAL A 196 -12.28 9.36 -9.09
C VAL A 196 -13.53 8.53 -9.38
N ASP A 197 -14.08 8.64 -10.59
CA ASP A 197 -15.25 7.88 -11.03
C ASP A 197 -14.81 6.55 -11.69
N GLU A 198 -15.53 5.46 -11.43
CA GLU A 198 -15.47 4.15 -12.12
C GLU A 198 -14.11 3.39 -12.13
N SER A 199 -13.07 3.92 -11.49
CA SER A 199 -11.70 3.40 -11.52
C SER A 199 -11.00 3.50 -10.16
N PRO A 200 -9.95 2.69 -9.92
CA PRO A 200 -9.13 2.82 -8.72
C PRO A 200 -8.47 4.20 -8.69
N ALA A 201 -8.57 4.86 -7.53
CA ALA A 201 -7.93 6.15 -7.32
C ALA A 201 -6.40 6.03 -7.32
N LEU A 202 -5.87 4.93 -6.76
CA LEU A 202 -4.47 4.56 -6.84
C LEU A 202 -4.33 3.13 -7.39
N PHE A 203 -3.75 3.00 -8.59
CA PHE A 203 -3.41 1.71 -9.18
C PHE A 203 -1.90 1.54 -9.18
N ASN A 204 -1.42 0.42 -8.64
CA ASN A 204 -0.01 0.08 -8.64
C ASN A 204 0.27 -1.20 -9.43
N SER A 205 1.10 -1.14 -10.47
CA SER A 205 1.78 -2.30 -11.06
C SER A 205 3.31 -2.13 -11.13
N GLY A 206 3.86 -1.18 -10.39
CA GLY A 206 5.29 -1.00 -10.18
C GLY A 206 5.63 -0.94 -8.69
N GLU A 207 6.53 -0.05 -8.29
CA GLU A 207 6.91 0.13 -6.90
C GLU A 207 6.30 1.41 -6.29
N ILE A 208 5.60 1.26 -5.16
CA ILE A 208 5.21 2.39 -4.30
C ILE A 208 5.96 2.28 -2.98
N ARG A 209 6.55 3.39 -2.55
CA ARG A 209 7.13 3.57 -1.21
C ARG A 209 6.51 4.78 -0.55
N ASN A 210 5.82 4.56 0.56
CA ASN A 210 5.19 5.62 1.34
C ASN A 210 5.86 5.73 2.70
N ALA A 211 6.42 6.89 3.02
CA ALA A 211 6.82 7.28 4.38
C ALA A 211 5.95 8.43 4.92
N GLY A 212 5.22 9.14 4.06
CA GLY A 212 4.36 10.27 4.41
C GLY A 212 2.88 9.87 4.50
N GLN A 213 2.03 10.67 3.86
CA GLN A 213 0.58 10.47 3.85
C GLN A 213 0.05 10.25 2.44
N ILE A 214 -0.72 9.19 2.25
CA ILE A 214 -1.55 8.97 1.06
C ILE A 214 -3.01 9.00 1.52
N LEU A 215 -3.76 10.00 1.06
CA LEU A 215 -5.15 10.21 1.42
C LEU A 215 -6.03 10.06 0.19
N ILE A 216 -6.92 9.06 0.19
CA ILE A 216 -7.86 8.79 -0.90
C ILE A 216 -9.26 9.03 -0.37
N ASP A 217 -9.94 10.03 -0.94
CA ASP A 217 -11.27 10.44 -0.50
C ASP A 217 -12.29 10.44 -1.65
N SER A 218 -13.49 9.94 -1.35
CA SER A 218 -14.67 10.06 -2.22
C SER A 218 -14.48 9.43 -3.61
N CYS A 219 -13.90 8.23 -3.67
CA CYS A 219 -13.70 7.47 -4.92
C CYS A 219 -14.52 6.18 -4.88
N GLU A 220 -14.88 5.61 -6.04
CA GLU A 220 -15.62 4.34 -6.04
C GLU A 220 -14.73 3.15 -5.64
N MET A 221 -13.49 3.15 -6.12
CA MET A 221 -12.44 2.20 -5.75
C MET A 221 -11.25 2.96 -5.20
N GLY A 222 -10.76 2.60 -4.00
CA GLY A 222 -9.66 3.31 -3.36
C GLY A 222 -8.32 2.99 -3.99
N PHE A 223 -7.77 1.84 -3.64
CA PHE A 223 -6.44 1.39 -4.04
C PHE A 223 -6.44 -0.05 -4.55
N THR A 224 -5.65 -0.30 -5.60
CA THR A 224 -5.40 -1.64 -6.14
C THR A 224 -3.91 -1.89 -6.30
N ASN A 225 -3.41 -2.99 -5.71
CA ASN A 225 -2.01 -3.39 -5.78
C ASN A 225 -1.79 -4.62 -6.67
N TYR A 226 -0.89 -4.51 -7.65
CA TYR A 226 -0.41 -5.61 -8.49
C TYR A 226 1.07 -5.92 -8.30
N ASP A 227 1.81 -5.10 -7.57
CA ASP A 227 3.25 -5.30 -7.35
C ASP A 227 3.66 -4.79 -5.95
N SER A 228 4.84 -4.20 -5.76
CA SER A 228 5.40 -3.87 -4.44
C SER A 228 4.85 -2.55 -3.90
N PHE A 229 4.29 -2.59 -2.69
CA PHE A 229 3.91 -1.42 -1.91
C PHE A 229 4.56 -1.48 -0.53
N THR A 230 5.56 -0.62 -0.30
CA THR A 230 6.12 -0.36 1.04
C THR A 230 5.34 0.76 1.71
N ASN A 231 4.70 0.49 2.84
CA ASN A 231 4.09 1.53 3.67
C ASN A 231 4.81 1.63 5.01
N ASN A 232 5.43 2.77 5.27
CA ASN A 232 6.01 3.19 6.55
C ASN A 232 5.33 4.47 7.08
N GLY A 233 4.31 4.96 6.38
CA GLY A 233 3.56 6.16 6.72
C GLY A 233 2.09 5.85 6.99
N LEU A 234 1.21 6.77 6.60
CA LEU A 234 -0.24 6.60 6.64
C LEU A 234 -0.79 6.44 5.23
N VAL A 235 -1.61 5.42 5.02
CA VAL A 235 -2.52 5.30 3.88
C VAL A 235 -3.94 5.34 4.43
N SER A 236 -4.74 6.32 4.05
CA SER A 236 -6.13 6.45 4.48
C SER A 236 -7.06 6.45 3.27
N VAL A 237 -8.03 5.55 3.27
CA VAL A 237 -9.03 5.42 2.22
C VAL A 237 -10.41 5.49 2.85
N SER A 238 -11.24 6.44 2.42
CA SER A 238 -12.60 6.63 2.98
C SER A 238 -13.70 5.81 2.28
N ASN A 239 -13.34 4.94 1.34
CA ASN A 239 -14.26 4.23 0.45
C ASN A 239 -14.46 2.76 0.85
N ASP A 240 -15.35 2.07 0.11
CA ASP A 240 -15.93 0.79 0.56
C ASP A 240 -15.05 -0.46 0.28
N GLN A 241 -14.15 -0.46 -0.72
CA GLN A 241 -13.33 -1.65 -1.03
C GLN A 241 -11.92 -1.32 -1.56
N ASP A 242 -10.92 -1.98 -0.98
CA ASP A 242 -9.51 -1.97 -1.40
C ASP A 242 -8.99 -3.39 -1.62
N THR A 243 -8.11 -3.58 -2.61
CA THR A 243 -7.67 -4.92 -3.01
C THR A 243 -6.16 -4.99 -3.27
N SER A 244 -5.53 -6.09 -2.85
CA SER A 244 -4.22 -6.51 -3.35
C SER A 244 -4.42 -7.79 -4.15
N SER A 245 -4.00 -7.78 -5.41
CA SER A 245 -4.07 -8.96 -6.29
C SER A 245 -3.02 -10.01 -5.90
N SER A 246 -3.13 -11.21 -6.48
CA SER A 246 -2.18 -12.32 -6.29
C SER A 246 -0.72 -12.05 -6.63
N SER A 247 -0.40 -11.01 -7.41
CA SER A 247 0.98 -10.56 -7.61
C SER A 247 1.40 -9.41 -6.70
N GLY A 248 0.44 -8.76 -6.02
CA GLY A 248 0.69 -7.66 -5.12
C GLY A 248 1.42 -8.09 -3.84
N MET A 249 2.38 -7.28 -3.42
CA MET A 249 3.08 -7.42 -2.14
C MET A 249 2.91 -6.16 -1.32
N LEU A 250 2.33 -6.30 -0.12
CA LEU A 250 2.28 -5.24 0.88
C LEU A 250 3.35 -5.49 1.94
N HIS A 251 4.18 -4.48 2.20
CA HIS A 251 5.21 -4.56 3.23
C HIS A 251 5.45 -3.24 3.97
N GLY A 252 6.13 -3.30 5.11
CA GLY A 252 6.47 -2.15 5.95
C GLY A 252 5.56 -1.96 7.18
N HIS A 253 5.88 -0.96 8.00
CA HIS A 253 5.34 -0.77 9.36
C HIS A 253 4.33 0.37 9.50
N GLY A 254 3.78 0.83 8.39
CA GLY A 254 2.83 1.92 8.35
C GLY A 254 1.44 1.52 8.84
N THR A 255 0.53 2.49 8.80
CA THR A 255 -0.89 2.28 9.07
C THR A 255 -1.68 2.39 7.76
N PHE A 256 -2.56 1.42 7.54
CA PHE A 256 -3.62 1.44 6.54
C PHE A 256 -4.96 1.69 7.27
N GLN A 257 -5.59 2.83 7.02
CA GLN A 257 -6.93 3.17 7.50
C GLN A 257 -7.91 2.93 6.36
N LEU A 258 -8.36 1.69 6.24
CA LEU A 258 -9.27 1.20 5.21
C LEU A 258 -10.58 0.74 5.89
N LEU A 259 -11.67 0.60 5.14
CA LEU A 259 -12.89 -0.02 5.67
C LEU A 259 -12.78 -1.54 5.60
N ASP A 260 -12.68 -2.06 4.37
CA ASP A 260 -12.50 -3.47 4.05
C ASP A 260 -11.29 -3.63 3.12
N PHE A 261 -10.39 -4.55 3.44
CA PHE A 261 -9.20 -4.86 2.63
C PHE A 261 -9.17 -6.34 2.26
N ILE A 262 -9.20 -6.62 0.96
CA ILE A 262 -9.12 -7.99 0.41
C ILE A 262 -7.70 -8.24 -0.08
N ASN A 263 -7.04 -9.23 0.51
CA ASN A 263 -5.71 -9.64 0.14
C ASN A 263 -5.74 -10.98 -0.62
N ASP A 264 -5.39 -10.95 -1.90
CA ASP A 264 -5.08 -12.12 -2.73
C ASP A 264 -3.56 -12.32 -2.87
N GLY A 265 -2.75 -11.33 -2.45
CA GLY A 265 -1.29 -11.31 -2.58
C GLY A 265 -0.55 -11.66 -1.29
N VAL A 266 0.63 -11.06 -1.13
CA VAL A 266 1.52 -11.29 0.03
C VAL A 266 1.48 -10.08 0.98
N ILE A 267 1.29 -10.33 2.27
CA ILE A 267 1.50 -9.34 3.34
C ILE A 267 2.77 -9.71 4.11
N THR A 268 3.67 -8.75 4.32
CA THR A 268 4.93 -8.91 5.08
C THR A 268 5.23 -7.65 5.91
N PRO A 269 4.88 -7.58 7.20
CA PRO A 269 5.02 -6.38 8.03
C PRO A 269 6.40 -5.70 8.07
N GLY A 270 7.49 -6.34 7.64
CA GLY A 270 8.75 -5.61 7.48
C GLY A 270 9.86 -6.35 6.73
N ILE A 271 10.87 -5.57 6.33
CA ILE A 271 12.22 -6.06 5.90
C ILE A 271 13.11 -6.30 7.12
N VAL A 272 12.79 -5.61 8.21
CA VAL A 272 13.26 -5.81 9.58
C VAL A 272 12.00 -6.02 10.39
N ILE A 273 12.06 -6.85 11.43
CA ILE A 273 10.96 -7.09 12.36
C ILE A 273 10.19 -5.81 12.69
N ASP A 274 8.89 -5.80 12.38
CA ASP A 274 8.06 -4.62 12.61
C ASP A 274 6.57 -4.93 12.80
N THR A 275 5.79 -3.90 13.10
CA THR A 275 4.33 -3.99 13.24
C THR A 275 3.63 -3.24 12.12
N MET A 276 2.78 -3.94 11.36
CA MET A 276 1.88 -3.32 10.39
C MET A 276 0.47 -3.20 10.98
N HIS A 277 -0.16 -2.04 10.77
CA HIS A 277 -1.53 -1.81 11.22
C HIS A 277 -2.49 -1.68 10.03
N ILE A 278 -3.54 -2.50 9.99
CA ILE A 278 -4.68 -2.36 9.09
C ILE A 278 -5.90 -2.07 9.96
N ALA A 279 -6.27 -0.80 10.11
CA ALA A 279 -7.37 -0.41 11.00
C ALA A 279 -8.75 -0.92 10.53
N GLY A 280 -8.86 -1.36 9.27
CA GLY A 280 -10.05 -1.95 8.69
C GLY A 280 -10.18 -3.45 8.90
N ASN A 281 -11.19 -4.03 8.25
CA ASN A 281 -11.39 -5.47 8.19
C ASN A 281 -10.43 -6.07 7.16
N LEU A 282 -9.86 -7.23 7.45
CA LEU A 282 -8.96 -7.96 6.57
C LEU A 282 -9.61 -9.27 6.10
N TYR A 283 -9.67 -9.46 4.78
CA TYR A 283 -10.12 -10.70 4.15
C TYR A 283 -8.96 -11.32 3.37
N MET A 284 -8.47 -12.47 3.83
CA MET A 284 -7.46 -13.26 3.13
C MET A 284 -8.16 -14.20 2.15
N GLU A 285 -7.77 -14.17 0.87
CA GLU A 285 -8.25 -15.09 -0.17
C GLU A 285 -7.43 -16.41 -0.18
N ASP A 286 -7.86 -17.41 -0.94
CA ASP A 286 -7.23 -18.74 -0.96
C ASP A 286 -5.77 -18.75 -1.49
N GLY A 287 -5.46 -17.83 -2.41
CA GLY A 287 -4.13 -17.64 -2.99
C GLY A 287 -3.19 -16.80 -2.14
N SER A 288 -3.71 -16.16 -1.10
CA SER A 288 -2.99 -15.16 -0.32
C SER A 288 -1.95 -15.76 0.62
N ARG A 289 -0.97 -14.94 1.00
CA ARG A 289 0.11 -15.31 1.91
C ARG A 289 0.33 -14.24 2.96
N TYR A 290 0.40 -14.66 4.22
CA TYR A 290 0.92 -13.85 5.30
C TYR A 290 2.30 -14.38 5.71
N GLN A 291 3.34 -13.57 5.54
CA GLN A 291 4.72 -13.93 5.85
C GLN A 291 5.18 -13.19 7.11
N VAL A 292 5.77 -13.94 8.04
CA VAL A 292 6.21 -13.48 9.36
C VAL A 292 7.69 -13.82 9.56
N GLU A 293 8.50 -12.85 9.94
CA GLU A 293 9.87 -13.05 10.39
C GLU A 293 9.98 -13.11 11.93
N LEU A 294 10.75 -14.08 12.44
CA LEU A 294 11.14 -14.18 13.85
C LEU A 294 12.66 -14.06 13.98
N SER A 295 13.16 -13.11 14.76
CA SER A 295 14.58 -13.00 15.12
C SER A 295 14.85 -13.11 16.63
N GLY A 296 13.81 -13.15 17.46
CA GLY A 296 13.96 -13.36 18.90
C GLY A 296 12.68 -13.18 19.69
N THR A 297 12.81 -13.13 21.02
CA THR A 297 11.72 -13.06 21.99
C THR A 297 11.55 -11.67 22.61
N ALA A 298 12.16 -10.63 22.02
CA ALA A 298 12.04 -9.25 22.53
C ALA A 298 10.61 -8.67 22.41
N GLY A 299 9.68 -9.38 21.79
CA GLY A 299 8.30 -8.95 21.54
C GLY A 299 8.09 -8.40 20.13
N ALA A 300 6.84 -8.17 19.75
CA ALA A 300 6.47 -7.68 18.43
C ALA A 300 7.12 -6.32 18.09
N GLY A 301 7.63 -6.18 16.86
CA GLY A 301 8.19 -4.92 16.34
C GLY A 301 9.50 -4.45 16.97
N ASN A 302 10.17 -5.28 17.78
CA ASN A 302 11.47 -4.96 18.35
C ASN A 302 12.62 -5.54 17.50
N ASN A 303 13.75 -4.83 17.42
CA ASN A 303 15.01 -5.43 16.98
C ASN A 303 15.31 -6.64 17.89
N ASP A 304 15.39 -7.86 17.36
CA ASP A 304 15.42 -9.15 18.10
C ASP A 304 14.05 -9.68 18.58
N GLY A 305 12.96 -9.25 17.95
CA GLY A 305 11.58 -9.66 18.19
C GLY A 305 10.97 -10.53 17.08
N HIS A 306 9.71 -10.25 16.74
CA HIS A 306 8.98 -10.84 15.63
C HIS A 306 8.03 -9.85 14.95
N ASP A 307 7.67 -10.13 13.70
CA ASP A 307 6.64 -9.37 12.98
C ASP A 307 5.26 -9.50 13.63
N LEU A 308 4.47 -8.45 13.53
CA LEU A 308 3.08 -8.44 13.96
C LEU A 308 2.19 -7.72 12.95
N LEU A 309 1.05 -8.34 12.63
CA LEU A 309 -0.04 -7.70 11.92
C LEU A 309 -1.17 -7.37 12.91
N VAL A 310 -1.63 -6.12 12.92
CA VAL A 310 -2.72 -5.65 13.78
C VAL A 310 -3.90 -5.24 12.92
N VAL A 311 -5.07 -5.87 13.11
CA VAL A 311 -6.27 -5.68 12.28
C VAL A 311 -7.55 -5.44 13.10
N SER A 312 -8.66 -5.03 12.48
CA SER A 312 -9.98 -4.98 13.13
C SER A 312 -10.67 -6.35 13.10
N ASP A 313 -11.63 -6.60 12.19
CA ASP A 313 -12.13 -7.94 11.91
C ASP A 313 -11.15 -8.67 10.97
N VAL A 314 -11.09 -10.00 11.05
CA VAL A 314 -10.25 -10.80 10.16
C VAL A 314 -10.91 -12.10 9.72
N HIS A 315 -10.86 -12.35 8.42
CA HIS A 315 -11.14 -13.63 7.80
C HIS A 315 -9.84 -14.25 7.29
N LEU A 316 -9.41 -15.35 7.91
CA LEU A 316 -8.19 -16.07 7.53
C LEU A 316 -8.50 -17.18 6.52
N ASN A 317 -7.60 -17.28 5.54
CA ASN A 317 -7.52 -18.29 4.49
C ASN A 317 -6.05 -18.33 4.01
N GLY A 318 -5.74 -19.12 2.98
CA GLY A 318 -4.44 -19.08 2.31
C GLY A 318 -3.30 -19.61 3.16
N VAL A 319 -2.12 -19.00 3.06
CA VAL A 319 -0.87 -19.50 3.65
C VAL A 319 -0.35 -18.60 4.77
N LEU A 320 -0.06 -19.18 5.94
CA LEU A 320 0.88 -18.58 6.91
C LEU A 320 2.28 -19.13 6.64
N GLU A 321 3.23 -18.25 6.35
CA GLU A 321 4.65 -18.58 6.21
C GLU A 321 5.46 -17.93 7.32
N VAL A 322 6.26 -18.73 8.01
CA VAL A 322 7.13 -18.27 9.10
C VAL A 322 8.58 -18.48 8.70
N GLN A 323 9.37 -17.41 8.81
CA GLN A 323 10.79 -17.39 8.52
C GLN A 323 11.58 -17.08 9.79
N LEU A 324 12.66 -17.82 10.02
CA LEU A 324 13.60 -17.52 11.11
C LEU A 324 14.77 -16.74 10.55
N ASN A 325 15.18 -15.71 11.29
CA ASN A 325 16.52 -15.18 11.17
C ASN A 325 17.53 -16.32 11.41
N PRO A 326 18.55 -16.50 10.55
CA PRO A 326 19.50 -17.62 10.68
C PRO A 326 20.23 -17.70 12.03
N ALA A 327 20.29 -16.61 12.78
CA ALA A 327 20.91 -16.57 14.11
C ALA A 327 19.95 -16.95 15.25
N PHE A 328 18.64 -17.04 14.99
CA PHE A 328 17.62 -17.31 15.98
C PHE A 328 17.25 -18.81 16.01
N SER A 329 17.25 -19.37 17.21
CA SER A 329 16.76 -20.71 17.51
C SER A 329 15.77 -20.58 18.66
N PRO A 330 14.45 -20.66 18.40
CA PRO A 330 13.45 -20.60 19.46
C PRO A 330 13.65 -21.71 20.50
N ASP A 331 13.36 -21.40 21.76
CA ASP A 331 13.28 -22.38 22.85
C ASP A 331 11.86 -22.96 22.95
N SER A 332 11.73 -24.18 23.46
CA SER A 332 10.44 -24.91 23.53
C SER A 332 9.36 -24.28 24.43
N SER A 333 9.63 -23.12 25.02
CA SER A 333 8.69 -22.31 25.81
C SER A 333 8.29 -21.02 25.09
N ASP A 334 8.87 -20.74 23.94
CA ASP A 334 8.69 -19.49 23.23
C ASP A 334 7.34 -19.46 22.53
N HIS A 335 6.75 -18.27 22.55
CA HIS A 335 5.51 -17.96 21.85
C HIS A 335 5.61 -16.59 21.21
N PHE A 336 4.96 -16.44 20.06
CA PHE A 336 5.03 -15.25 19.23
C PHE A 336 3.61 -14.84 18.85
N GLU A 337 3.23 -13.60 19.14
CA GLU A 337 1.95 -13.04 18.71
C GLU A 337 2.14 -12.54 17.28
N VAL A 338 1.61 -13.28 16.30
CA VAL A 338 1.84 -12.95 14.89
C VAL A 338 0.66 -12.20 14.27
N LEU A 339 -0.52 -12.25 14.89
CA LEU A 339 -1.69 -11.48 14.50
C LEU A 339 -2.43 -11.02 15.76
N SER A 340 -2.80 -9.75 15.81
CA SER A 340 -3.70 -9.17 16.82
C SER A 340 -4.93 -8.61 16.13
N TYR A 341 -6.12 -8.92 16.65
CA TYR A 341 -7.38 -8.43 16.09
C TYR A 341 -8.33 -7.91 17.17
N TYR A 342 -9.02 -6.80 16.88
CA TYR A 342 -9.94 -6.17 17.83
C TYR A 342 -11.39 -6.63 17.67
N GLY A 343 -11.73 -7.16 16.50
CA GLY A 343 -13.07 -7.61 16.15
C GLY A 343 -13.23 -9.12 16.24
N THR A 344 -13.75 -9.70 15.18
CA THR A 344 -14.05 -11.12 15.03
C THR A 344 -12.98 -11.79 14.17
N LEU A 345 -12.60 -13.00 14.57
CA LEU A 345 -11.83 -13.93 13.74
C LEU A 345 -12.79 -14.95 13.15
N SER A 346 -12.66 -15.17 11.85
CA SER A 346 -13.31 -16.28 11.15
C SER A 346 -12.29 -16.99 10.26
N GLY A 347 -12.48 -18.29 10.06
CA GLY A 347 -11.54 -19.11 9.28
C GLY A 347 -10.22 -19.38 10.02
N THR A 348 -9.30 -20.02 9.29
CA THR A 348 -7.93 -20.35 9.70
C THR A 348 -7.05 -20.31 8.46
N PHE A 349 -5.72 -20.28 8.61
CA PHE A 349 -4.86 -20.50 7.44
C PHE A 349 -5.04 -21.93 6.91
N ASP A 350 -5.22 -22.06 5.59
CA ASP A 350 -5.40 -23.34 4.89
C ASP A 350 -4.09 -24.14 4.82
N GLN A 351 -2.96 -23.43 4.78
CA GLN A 351 -1.63 -24.02 4.77
C GLN A 351 -0.69 -23.29 5.73
N LEU A 352 0.17 -24.07 6.40
CA LEU A 352 1.24 -23.57 7.24
C LEU A 352 2.58 -23.95 6.61
N ILE A 353 3.47 -22.98 6.41
CA ILE A 353 4.87 -23.18 6.03
C ILE A 353 5.73 -22.73 7.21
N LEU A 354 6.22 -23.70 7.97
CA LEU A 354 6.92 -23.46 9.24
C LEU A 354 8.40 -23.88 9.14
N PRO A 355 9.31 -23.24 9.90
CA PRO A 355 10.75 -23.53 9.86
C PRO A 355 11.11 -24.99 10.18
N SER A 356 12.10 -25.53 9.47
CA SER A 356 12.70 -26.87 9.68
C SER A 356 13.86 -26.80 10.71
N PRO A 357 14.12 -27.81 11.57
CA PRO A 357 14.26 -29.23 11.20
C PRO A 357 13.08 -30.15 11.60
N GLU A 358 12.20 -29.71 12.48
CA GLU A 358 11.12 -30.55 13.03
C GLU A 358 9.82 -29.75 13.01
N MET A 359 8.95 -30.00 12.01
CA MET A 359 7.57 -29.46 12.04
C MET A 359 6.80 -29.89 13.30
N ASP A 360 7.32 -30.89 14.03
CA ASP A 360 6.74 -31.45 15.26
C ASP A 360 6.73 -30.46 16.45
N GLY A 361 7.42 -29.32 16.35
CA GLY A 361 7.49 -28.34 17.43
C GLY A 361 6.53 -27.15 17.33
N TRP A 362 5.97 -26.84 16.16
CA TRP A 362 5.21 -25.61 15.98
C TRP A 362 3.70 -25.84 16.04
N VAL A 363 2.99 -25.00 16.78
CA VAL A 363 1.52 -24.97 16.85
C VAL A 363 1.02 -23.56 16.65
N VAL A 364 -0.04 -23.40 15.84
CA VAL A 364 -0.75 -22.12 15.67
C VAL A 364 -2.02 -22.19 16.52
N ASP A 365 -2.12 -21.28 17.47
CA ASP A 365 -3.24 -21.13 18.40
C ASP A 365 -4.11 -19.95 17.94
N TYR A 366 -5.34 -20.25 17.53
CA TYR A 366 -6.34 -19.29 17.07
C TYR A 366 -7.30 -18.85 18.20
N GLY A 367 -6.92 -19.09 19.47
CA GLY A 367 -7.77 -18.90 20.64
C GLY A 367 -8.42 -17.52 20.78
N VAL A 368 -9.67 -17.52 21.24
CA VAL A 368 -10.50 -16.31 21.38
C VAL A 368 -10.39 -15.77 22.81
N ILE A 369 -9.36 -14.99 23.10
CA ILE A 369 -9.33 -14.11 24.30
C ILE A 369 -9.93 -12.73 23.96
N SER A 370 -10.27 -11.92 24.97
CA SER A 370 -11.05 -10.67 24.84
C SER A 370 -10.47 -9.60 23.91
N VAL A 371 -9.18 -9.71 23.57
CA VAL A 371 -8.58 -9.17 22.34
C VAL A 371 -8.02 -10.38 21.64
N GLY A 372 -8.51 -10.67 20.45
CA GLY A 372 -8.20 -11.93 19.81
C GLY A 372 -6.79 -11.91 19.24
N ARG A 373 -6.10 -13.05 19.36
CA ARG A 373 -4.70 -13.19 18.93
C ARG A 373 -4.53 -14.48 18.17
N VAL A 374 -3.60 -14.49 17.22
CA VAL A 374 -3.04 -15.73 16.69
C VAL A 374 -1.64 -15.87 17.24
N ILE A 375 -1.43 -16.93 18.03
CA ILE A 375 -0.17 -17.18 18.72
C ILE A 375 0.51 -18.37 18.06
N LEU A 376 1.75 -18.17 17.64
CA LEU A 376 2.62 -19.24 17.21
C LEU A 376 3.44 -19.73 18.42
N ARG A 377 3.34 -21.00 18.77
CA ARG A 377 4.06 -21.62 19.89
C ARG A 377 5.12 -22.57 19.35
N TYR A 378 6.33 -22.52 19.89
CA TYR A 378 7.37 -23.50 19.63
C TYR A 378 7.58 -24.36 20.88
N GLY A 379 7.44 -25.67 20.73
CA GLY A 379 7.66 -26.66 21.78
C GLY A 379 6.39 -27.25 22.35
N GLY A 380 6.40 -28.59 22.45
CA GLY A 380 5.33 -29.39 23.03
C GLY A 380 4.43 -30.00 21.95
N CYS A 381 4.34 -31.33 21.95
CA CYS A 381 3.23 -32.04 21.33
C CYS A 381 1.93 -31.60 22.01
N ILE A 382 1.37 -30.47 21.63
CA ILE A 382 -0.01 -30.14 21.99
C ILE A 382 -0.86 -31.09 21.16
N ARG A 383 -1.21 -32.24 21.73
CA ARG A 383 -2.33 -33.02 21.21
C ARG A 383 -3.58 -32.18 21.47
N SER A 384 -3.92 -31.32 20.52
CA SER A 384 -5.26 -30.78 20.41
C SER A 384 -6.22 -31.98 20.33
N ILE A 385 -6.96 -32.23 21.41
CA ILE A 385 -8.15 -33.07 21.37
C ILE A 385 -9.32 -32.12 21.22
N GLU A 386 -9.44 -31.50 20.05
CA GLU A 386 -10.66 -30.81 19.67
C GLU A 386 -11.69 -31.89 19.29
N LYS A 387 -12.69 -32.07 20.15
CA LYS A 387 -13.80 -32.98 19.86
C LYS A 387 -15.10 -32.19 19.92
N ASP A 388 -15.59 -31.83 18.73
CA ASP A 388 -16.94 -31.32 18.53
C ASP A 388 -17.96 -32.39 18.95
N CYS A 389 -18.57 -32.20 20.11
CA CYS A 389 -19.74 -32.98 20.52
C CYS A 389 -21.00 -32.39 19.89
N MET A 390 -21.47 -33.00 18.80
CA MET A 390 -22.82 -32.76 18.26
C MET A 390 -23.93 -33.24 19.22
N PRO A 391 -25.18 -32.72 19.11
CA PRO A 391 -26.01 -32.47 20.29
C PRO A 391 -26.83 -33.63 20.86
N ASP A 392 -26.77 -34.85 20.32
CA ASP A 392 -27.70 -35.91 20.79
C ASP A 392 -27.03 -37.25 21.11
N ARG A 393 -26.77 -37.40 22.43
CA ARG A 393 -26.56 -38.63 23.22
C ARG A 393 -25.30 -39.44 22.96
N CYS A 394 -24.40 -39.38 23.95
CA CYS A 394 -23.52 -40.49 24.28
C CYS A 394 -23.76 -40.92 25.73
N ILE A 395 -23.91 -42.23 25.93
CA ILE A 395 -23.82 -42.90 27.24
C ILE A 395 -22.76 -43.97 27.03
N VAL A 396 -21.68 -43.97 27.80
CA VAL A 396 -20.74 -45.10 27.83
C VAL A 396 -20.44 -45.52 29.27
N ARG A 397 -20.41 -46.83 29.47
CA ARG A 397 -20.15 -47.51 30.75
C ARG A 397 -18.67 -47.88 30.85
N SER A 398 -18.12 -47.80 32.06
CA SER A 398 -16.73 -48.13 32.36
C SER A 398 -16.44 -49.64 32.42
N GLY A 399 -15.20 -49.99 32.08
CA GLY A 399 -14.56 -51.28 32.36
C GLY A 399 -13.21 -51.05 33.05
N LEU A 400 -12.97 -51.76 34.15
CA LEU A 400 -11.79 -51.65 35.04
C LEU A 400 -10.50 -52.18 34.41
N TYR A 401 -9.39 -51.45 34.52
CA TYR A 401 -8.02 -51.98 34.53
C TYR A 401 -7.13 -51.24 35.52
N GLN A 402 -6.10 -51.93 36.03
CA GLN A 402 -5.29 -51.56 37.19
C GLN A 402 -3.82 -51.41 36.79
N VAL A 403 -3.19 -50.28 37.12
CA VAL A 403 -1.72 -50.09 37.12
C VAL A 403 -1.32 -49.30 38.38
N GLN A 404 -0.19 -49.66 38.97
CA GLN A 404 0.34 -49.13 40.23
C GLN A 404 0.97 -47.74 40.05
N ASP A 405 0.72 -46.87 41.04
CA ASP A 405 1.39 -45.59 41.34
C ASP A 405 0.94 -44.32 40.59
N SER A 406 -0.37 -44.07 40.52
CA SER A 406 -0.94 -42.73 40.23
C SER A 406 -2.06 -42.35 41.20
N ILE A 407 -2.29 -41.04 41.39
CA ILE A 407 -3.46 -40.52 42.12
C ILE A 407 -4.70 -40.88 41.29
N GLN A 408 -5.49 -41.83 41.77
CA GLN A 408 -6.76 -42.19 41.15
C GLN A 408 -7.87 -41.23 41.58
N TYR A 409 -8.41 -40.48 40.63
CA TYR A 409 -9.75 -39.92 40.78
C TYR A 409 -10.76 -41.02 40.43
N THR A 410 -11.32 -41.67 41.44
CA THR A 410 -12.46 -42.57 41.27
C THR A 410 -13.75 -41.85 41.64
N GLY A 411 -14.54 -41.50 40.64
CA GLY A 411 -15.86 -40.88 40.80
C GLY A 411 -16.21 -39.99 39.61
N ASP A 412 -17.49 -39.69 39.43
CA ASP A 412 -17.94 -38.71 38.45
C ASP A 412 -17.46 -37.32 38.90
N LEU A 413 -16.57 -36.70 38.12
CA LEU A 413 -16.17 -35.31 38.32
C LEU A 413 -17.15 -34.42 37.55
N LEU A 414 -18.14 -33.89 38.25
CA LEU A 414 -19.04 -32.88 37.72
C LEU A 414 -18.35 -31.52 37.80
N ILE A 415 -17.85 -31.04 36.67
CA ILE A 415 -17.37 -29.67 36.52
C ILE A 415 -18.61 -28.80 36.19
N PRO A 416 -18.94 -27.78 37.00
CA PRO A 416 -20.03 -26.86 36.70
C PRO A 416 -19.75 -26.09 35.40
N ALA A 417 -20.80 -25.75 34.65
CA ALA A 417 -20.65 -24.88 33.47
C ALA A 417 -20.06 -23.52 33.88
N ASN A 418 -19.08 -23.03 33.11
CA ASN A 418 -18.34 -21.77 33.31
C ASN A 418 -17.32 -21.75 34.47
N GLU A 419 -16.76 -22.91 34.86
CA GLU A 419 -15.60 -22.95 35.76
C GLU A 419 -14.37 -23.52 35.02
N ASP A 420 -13.23 -22.84 35.16
CA ASP A 420 -11.93 -23.35 34.69
C ASP A 420 -11.41 -24.38 35.69
N VAL A 421 -11.06 -25.57 35.20
CA VAL A 421 -10.41 -26.62 36.00
C VAL A 421 -9.05 -26.91 35.40
N ILE A 422 -8.00 -26.46 36.10
CA ILE A 422 -6.61 -26.75 35.75
C ILE A 422 -6.22 -28.07 36.42
N PHE A 423 -5.83 -29.06 35.63
CA PHE A 423 -5.23 -30.29 36.13
C PHE A 423 -3.70 -30.15 36.06
N ASP A 424 -3.07 -29.88 37.20
CA ASP A 424 -1.61 -29.94 37.35
C ASP A 424 -1.19 -31.42 37.40
N ALA A 425 -0.88 -31.96 36.23
CA ALA A 425 -0.46 -33.32 36.01
C ALA A 425 1.07 -33.39 36.07
N GLY A 426 1.65 -33.40 37.27
CA GLY A 426 3.06 -33.72 37.44
C GLY A 426 3.44 -35.01 36.67
N LEU A 427 4.66 -35.02 36.10
CA LEU A 427 5.26 -36.07 35.26
C LEU A 427 4.50 -37.42 35.22
N GLY A 428 3.78 -37.66 34.13
CA GLY A 428 3.24 -38.98 33.78
C GLY A 428 1.75 -39.20 34.02
N VAL A 429 0.90 -38.36 33.43
CA VAL A 429 -0.55 -38.66 33.32
C VAL A 429 -0.83 -39.30 31.96
N ASP A 430 -1.20 -40.57 32.00
CA ASP A 430 -1.73 -41.30 30.85
C ASP A 430 -3.27 -41.24 30.91
N VAL A 431 -3.88 -40.34 30.12
CA VAL A 431 -5.35 -40.19 30.06
C VAL A 431 -5.91 -41.31 29.18
N MET A 432 -5.93 -42.52 29.71
CA MET A 432 -6.39 -43.74 29.03
C MET A 432 -7.90 -43.99 29.15
N SER A 433 -8.69 -42.95 29.42
CA SER A 433 -10.15 -43.01 29.46
C SER A 433 -10.76 -41.84 28.70
N THR A 434 -11.93 -42.07 28.10
CA THR A 434 -12.72 -41.03 27.44
C THR A 434 -13.12 -39.95 28.43
N LEU A 435 -12.48 -38.78 28.35
CA LEU A 435 -12.95 -37.54 28.95
C LEU A 435 -14.19 -37.10 28.17
N GLU A 436 -15.34 -36.98 28.82
CA GLU A 436 -16.56 -36.47 28.20
C GLU A 436 -16.91 -35.12 28.84
N VAL A 437 -16.88 -34.08 28.03
CA VAL A 437 -17.07 -32.69 28.43
C VAL A 437 -18.56 -32.37 28.41
N VAL A 438 -19.07 -31.82 29.50
CA VAL A 438 -20.46 -31.34 29.56
C VAL A 438 -20.56 -30.00 28.82
N LEU A 439 -21.71 -29.78 28.19
CA LEU A 439 -22.04 -28.59 27.39
C LEU A 439 -21.47 -27.28 27.98
N GLY A 440 -20.58 -26.62 27.22
CA GLY A 440 -20.07 -25.28 27.54
C GLY A 440 -18.83 -25.20 28.43
N ALA A 441 -18.15 -26.33 28.70
CA ALA A 441 -16.85 -26.30 29.37
C ALA A 441 -15.70 -26.37 28.34
N SER A 442 -14.68 -25.54 28.52
CA SER A 442 -13.36 -25.66 27.89
C SER A 442 -12.41 -26.35 28.85
N PHE A 443 -11.46 -27.14 28.34
CA PHE A 443 -10.39 -27.70 29.16
C PHE A 443 -9.05 -27.61 28.41
N GLU A 444 -7.98 -27.39 29.17
CA GLU A 444 -6.60 -27.38 28.70
C GLU A 444 -5.83 -28.42 29.51
N ILE A 445 -5.07 -29.29 28.84
CA ILE A 445 -4.22 -30.29 29.50
C ILE A 445 -2.76 -29.89 29.24
N GLU A 446 -2.12 -29.36 30.26
CA GLU A 446 -0.68 -29.07 30.25
C GLU A 446 0.04 -30.36 30.69
N THR A 447 0.91 -30.90 29.84
CA THR A 447 1.78 -32.03 30.24
C THR A 447 3.23 -31.60 30.20
N ASP A 448 3.88 -31.65 31.36
CA ASP A 448 5.33 -31.48 31.45
C ASP A 448 6.03 -32.82 31.13
N GLY A 449 6.96 -32.79 30.17
CA GLY A 449 7.95 -33.85 29.95
C GLY A 449 7.55 -34.97 28.98
N CYS A 450 8.07 -34.90 27.75
CA CYS A 450 7.99 -35.99 26.79
C CYS A 450 9.18 -36.95 26.95
N GLY A 451 8.97 -38.08 27.62
CA GLY A 451 9.66 -39.34 27.32
C GLY A 451 8.68 -40.27 26.56
N PRO A 452 9.18 -41.24 25.77
CA PRO A 452 8.35 -42.05 24.87
C PRO A 452 7.21 -42.80 25.56
#